data_AF-A0A352J422-F1
#
_entry.id   AF-A0A352J422-F1
#
_cell.length_a   1.000
_cell.length_b   1.000
_cell.length_c   1.000
_cell.angle_alpha   90.00
_cell.angle_beta   90.00
_cell.angle_gamma   90.00
#
_symmetry.space_group_name_H-M   'P 1'
#
loop_
_entity.id
_entity.type
_entity.pdbx_description
1 polymer ?
#
loop_
_entity_poly.entity_id
_entity_poly.type
_entity_poly.pdbx_seq_one_letter_code
_entity_poly.pdbx_strand_id
1 'polypeptide(L)'
;MTIRQAIQQISGFGYILNSLNILSPAGRKELFSLPFLTNRNDIETAMDETETAFNIVNTTENERLLSVLFSRLTQLRDISGTVRLLSTKNTLTDIELFEIKHFALLAESVRELAGQLKISFAAIPVLEKIIDILDPEKKRIPHFYVYDRYSPALAALRTQLSRMSGQECDEQETEPVRLQAQLLEDKIRKDLVQQLFPHAPALSKALHKIARLDVVFAKALQVKESGLCRPSVDDQRTAYTALFHPEIRNLLRGQHKDFQPVDITVPMQPTVITGANMSGKSVLLKSVALAQTMMQ
;
A
#
# COMPACT_ATOMS: atom_id res chain seq x y z
N MET A 1 12.63 -5.08 15.95
CA MET A 1 11.91 -6.29 15.52
C MET A 1 10.89 -5.87 14.47
N THR A 2 10.80 -6.56 13.33
CA THR A 2 9.77 -6.27 12.32
C THR A 2 8.53 -7.14 12.56
N ILE A 3 7.37 -6.73 12.01
CA ILE A 3 6.15 -7.54 12.05
C ILE A 3 6.41 -8.97 11.53
N ARG A 4 7.22 -9.12 10.48
CA ARG A 4 7.58 -10.44 9.93
C ARG A 4 8.25 -11.37 10.95
N GLN A 5 9.11 -10.83 11.81
CA GLN A 5 9.78 -11.61 12.87
C GLN A 5 8.80 -11.95 14.01
N ALA A 6 7.85 -11.06 14.31
CA ALA A 6 6.85 -11.24 15.36
C ALA A 6 5.88 -12.39 15.09
N ILE A 7 5.55 -12.66 13.81
CA ILE A 7 4.63 -13.75 13.41
C ILE A 7 5.07 -15.11 13.94
N GLN A 8 6.37 -15.38 13.99
CA GLN A 8 6.90 -16.66 14.44
C GLN A 8 6.88 -16.83 15.97
N GLN A 9 6.79 -15.72 16.71
CA GLN A 9 6.92 -15.72 18.17
C GLN A 9 5.57 -15.69 18.88
N ILE A 10 4.55 -15.07 18.29
CA ILE A 10 3.25 -14.84 18.94
C ILE A 10 2.16 -15.68 18.27
N SER A 11 1.60 -16.62 19.03
CA SER A 11 0.49 -17.47 18.61
C SER A 11 -0.72 -16.62 18.20
N GLY A 12 -1.32 -16.92 17.05
CA GLY A 12 -2.48 -16.19 16.53
C GLY A 12 -2.18 -14.86 15.83
N PHE A 13 -0.94 -14.35 15.89
CA PHE A 13 -0.60 -13.08 15.24
C PHE A 13 -0.63 -13.20 13.71
N GLY A 14 -0.15 -14.31 13.16
CA GLY A 14 -0.26 -14.60 11.73
C GLY A 14 -1.72 -14.65 11.24
N TYR A 15 -2.64 -15.16 12.06
CA TYR A 15 -4.06 -15.17 11.74
C TYR A 15 -4.62 -13.74 11.62
N ILE A 16 -4.31 -12.87 12.59
CA ILE A 16 -4.71 -11.46 12.56
C ILE A 16 -4.21 -10.78 11.29
N LEU A 17 -2.92 -10.91 10.97
CA LEU A 17 -2.36 -10.25 9.79
C LEU A 17 -2.95 -10.78 8.48
N ASN A 18 -3.19 -12.10 8.37
CA ASN A 18 -3.78 -12.70 7.18
C ASN A 18 -5.27 -12.34 7.02
N SER A 19 -5.96 -12.00 8.11
CA SER A 19 -7.34 -11.53 8.08
C SER A 19 -7.48 -10.04 7.75
N LEU A 20 -6.36 -9.28 7.65
CA LEU A 20 -6.41 -7.91 7.15
C LEU A 20 -6.72 -7.92 5.65
N ASN A 21 -7.80 -7.26 5.26
CA ASN A 21 -8.18 -7.10 3.86
C ASN A 21 -7.34 -5.99 3.18
N ILE A 22 -6.04 -6.23 3.02
CA ILE A 22 -5.13 -5.33 2.31
C ILE A 22 -5.33 -5.52 0.80
N LEU A 23 -5.68 -4.44 0.12
CA LEU A 23 -6.11 -4.45 -1.28
C LEU A 23 -4.95 -4.49 -2.27
N SER A 24 -3.79 -3.94 -1.89
CA SER A 24 -2.66 -3.75 -2.80
C SER A 24 -1.43 -4.60 -2.43
N PRO A 25 -0.65 -5.07 -3.42
CA PRO A 25 0.66 -5.68 -3.18
C PRO A 25 1.63 -4.74 -2.45
N ALA A 26 1.58 -3.44 -2.76
CA ALA A 26 2.41 -2.43 -2.09
C ALA A 26 2.05 -2.29 -0.61
N GLY A 27 0.75 -2.27 -0.28
CA GLY A 27 0.25 -2.26 1.11
C GLY A 27 0.67 -3.50 1.89
N ARG A 28 0.65 -4.69 1.27
CA ARG A 28 1.12 -5.93 1.92
C ARG A 28 2.61 -5.86 2.25
N LYS A 29 3.42 -5.39 1.30
CA LYS A 29 4.85 -5.19 1.51
C LYS A 29 5.11 -4.16 2.62
N GLU A 30 4.36 -3.06 2.61
CA GLU A 30 4.43 -2.01 3.63
C GLU A 30 4.15 -2.60 5.02
N LEU A 31 3.03 -3.32 5.20
CA LEU A 31 2.68 -3.99 6.47
C LEU A 31 3.85 -4.82 7.02
N PHE A 32 4.44 -5.70 6.23
CA PHE A 32 5.51 -6.57 6.71
C PHE A 32 6.84 -5.84 6.96
N SER A 33 7.00 -4.65 6.41
CA SER A 33 8.16 -3.78 6.64
C SER A 33 8.02 -2.91 7.89
N LEU A 34 6.80 -2.76 8.43
CA LEU A 34 6.56 -1.93 9.60
C LEU A 34 7.39 -2.44 10.80
N PRO A 35 8.00 -1.51 11.56
CA PRO A 35 8.63 -1.84 12.82
C PRO A 35 7.57 -2.20 13.84
N PHE A 36 7.94 -3.06 14.79
CA PHE A 36 7.15 -3.31 15.98
C PHE A 36 7.25 -2.09 16.91
N LEU A 37 6.13 -1.46 17.27
CA LEU A 37 6.17 -0.21 18.04
C LEU A 37 6.38 -0.53 19.52
N THR A 38 7.21 0.28 20.15
CA THR A 38 7.52 0.17 21.59
C THR A 38 7.40 1.51 22.30
N ASN A 39 7.41 2.60 21.54
CA ASN A 39 7.21 3.94 22.06
C ASN A 39 5.70 4.23 22.17
N ARG A 40 5.27 4.71 23.34
CA ARG A 40 3.89 5.09 23.62
C ARG A 40 3.32 6.07 22.60
N ASN A 41 4.07 7.11 22.23
CA ASN A 41 3.57 8.15 21.32
C ASN A 41 3.32 7.60 19.91
N ASP A 42 4.18 6.71 19.44
CA ASP A 42 4.03 6.07 18.13
C ASP A 42 2.82 5.13 18.11
N ILE A 43 2.62 4.39 19.20
CA ILE A 43 1.46 3.50 19.40
C ILE A 43 0.16 4.32 19.42
N GLU A 44 0.10 5.39 20.23
CA GLU A 44 -1.06 6.28 20.31
C GLU A 44 -1.37 6.92 18.96
N THR A 45 -0.35 7.39 18.24
CA THR A 45 -0.51 7.92 16.88
C THR A 45 -1.10 6.86 15.93
N ALA A 46 -0.57 5.63 15.93
CA ALA A 46 -1.09 4.56 15.06
C ALA A 46 -2.55 4.18 15.40
N MET A 47 -2.93 4.24 16.69
CA MET A 47 -4.31 4.05 17.12
C MET A 47 -5.21 5.20 16.68
N ASP A 48 -4.77 6.46 16.79
CA ASP A 48 -5.49 7.64 16.30
C ASP A 48 -5.77 7.57 14.80
N GLU A 49 -4.78 7.15 14.02
CA GLU A 49 -4.94 6.96 12.58
C GLU A 49 -5.98 5.88 12.25
N THR A 50 -5.93 4.76 12.98
CA THR A 50 -6.87 3.65 12.81
C THR A 50 -8.29 4.04 13.22
N GLU A 51 -8.46 4.77 14.32
CA GLU A 51 -9.76 5.28 14.78
C GLU A 51 -10.32 6.31 13.80
N THR A 52 -9.49 7.22 13.29
CA THR A 52 -9.89 8.17 12.25
C THR A 52 -10.42 7.44 11.01
N ALA A 53 -9.69 6.42 10.54
CA ALA A 53 -10.13 5.60 9.41
C ALA A 53 -11.42 4.80 9.72
N PHE A 54 -11.56 4.28 10.94
CA PHE A 54 -12.78 3.59 11.39
C PHE A 54 -14.01 4.50 11.35
N ASN A 55 -13.88 5.74 11.82
CA ASN A 55 -14.95 6.73 11.76
C ASN A 55 -15.33 7.08 10.32
N ILE A 56 -14.32 7.25 9.44
CA ILE A 56 -14.54 7.50 8.01
C ILE A 56 -15.33 6.35 7.37
N VAL A 57 -14.94 5.10 7.62
CA VAL A 57 -15.57 3.90 7.06
C VAL A 57 -17.01 3.70 7.55
N ASN A 58 -17.31 4.14 8.78
CA ASN A 58 -18.67 4.01 9.34
C ASN A 58 -19.59 5.20 9.05
N THR A 59 -19.08 6.26 8.40
CA THR A 59 -19.90 7.40 7.98
C THR A 59 -20.57 7.08 6.65
N THR A 60 -21.91 7.00 6.63
CA THR A 60 -22.70 6.61 5.44
C THR A 60 -22.51 7.53 4.24
N GLU A 61 -22.31 8.82 4.47
CA GLU A 61 -22.05 9.82 3.42
C GLU A 61 -20.77 9.51 2.61
N ASN A 62 -19.81 8.81 3.21
CA ASN A 62 -18.53 8.48 2.58
C ASN A 62 -18.57 7.22 1.71
N GLU A 63 -19.66 6.44 1.72
CA GLU A 63 -19.72 5.11 1.07
C GLU A 63 -19.35 5.15 -0.41
N ARG A 64 -19.87 6.16 -1.14
CA ARG A 64 -19.54 6.35 -2.56
C ARG A 64 -18.05 6.66 -2.76
N LEU A 65 -17.49 7.57 -1.97
CA LEU A 65 -16.08 7.95 -2.08
C LEU A 65 -15.15 6.80 -1.69
N LEU A 66 -15.51 6.04 -0.67
CA LEU A 66 -14.77 4.86 -0.21
C LEU A 66 -14.75 3.76 -1.25
N SER A 67 -15.88 3.49 -1.92
CA SER A 67 -15.91 2.48 -3.00
C SER A 67 -14.96 2.84 -4.15
N VAL A 68 -14.89 4.11 -4.53
CA VAL A 68 -13.94 4.59 -5.54
C VAL A 68 -12.51 4.52 -5.01
N LEU A 69 -12.25 4.93 -3.77
CA LEU A 69 -10.92 4.86 -3.15
C LEU A 69 -10.40 3.42 -3.11
N PHE A 70 -11.20 2.47 -2.62
CA PHE A 70 -10.83 1.06 -2.59
C PHE A 70 -10.61 0.48 -3.98
N SER A 71 -11.43 0.87 -4.97
CA SER A 71 -11.20 0.51 -6.38
C SER A 71 -9.89 1.08 -6.95
N ARG A 72 -9.42 2.23 -6.48
CA ARG A 72 -8.10 2.77 -6.84
C ARG A 72 -6.98 2.04 -6.12
N LEU A 73 -7.14 1.72 -4.83
CA LEU A 73 -6.14 0.97 -4.07
C LEU A 73 -5.88 -0.43 -4.64
N THR A 74 -6.89 -1.13 -5.17
CA THR A 74 -6.66 -2.43 -5.84
C THR A 74 -5.78 -2.34 -7.09
N GLN A 75 -5.69 -1.16 -7.71
CA GLN A 75 -4.86 -0.91 -8.89
C GLN A 75 -3.41 -0.54 -8.52
N LEU A 76 -3.13 -0.32 -7.23
CA LEU A 76 -1.80 0.08 -6.76
C LEU A 76 -0.81 -1.09 -6.90
N ARG A 77 0.09 -0.98 -7.87
CA ARG A 77 1.22 -1.90 -8.06
C ARG A 77 2.42 -1.47 -7.21
N ASP A 78 3.29 -2.43 -6.90
CA ASP A 78 4.59 -2.11 -6.30
C ASP A 78 5.57 -1.66 -7.39
N ILE A 79 5.78 -0.35 -7.52
CA ILE A 79 6.76 0.25 -8.44
C ILE A 79 8.09 0.57 -7.75
N SER A 80 8.37 0.02 -6.55
CA SER A 80 9.60 0.32 -5.81
C SER A 80 10.86 0.03 -6.63
N GLY A 81 10.84 -1.02 -7.44
CA GLY A 81 11.95 -1.38 -8.34
C GLY A 81 12.19 -0.29 -9.39
N THR A 82 11.13 0.14 -10.06
CA THR A 82 11.15 1.20 -11.08
C THR A 82 11.59 2.55 -10.50
N VAL A 83 11.10 2.92 -9.32
CA VAL A 83 11.55 4.13 -8.61
C VAL A 83 13.04 4.02 -8.20
N ARG A 84 13.51 2.83 -7.82
CA ARG A 84 14.92 2.60 -7.53
C ARG A 84 15.79 2.75 -8.77
N LEU A 85 15.39 2.20 -9.92
CA LEU A 85 16.10 2.37 -11.19
C LEU A 85 16.18 3.85 -11.59
N LEU A 86 15.08 4.59 -11.43
CA LEU A 86 15.04 6.03 -11.64
C LEU A 86 16.04 6.74 -10.71
N SER A 87 16.08 6.37 -9.43
CA SER A 87 16.99 6.99 -8.44
C SER A 87 18.48 6.74 -8.70
N THR A 88 18.83 5.71 -9.48
CA THR A 88 20.21 5.44 -9.89
C THR A 88 20.55 5.99 -11.28
N LYS A 89 19.65 6.78 -11.90
CA LYS A 89 19.78 7.31 -13.27
C LYS A 89 19.98 6.24 -14.34
N ASN A 90 19.45 5.04 -14.12
CA ASN A 90 19.45 4.01 -15.16
C ASN A 90 18.43 4.36 -16.24
N THR A 91 18.68 3.88 -17.46
CA THR A 91 17.70 4.01 -18.55
C THR A 91 16.44 3.20 -18.22
N LEU A 92 15.29 3.83 -18.42
CA LEU A 92 13.99 3.18 -18.28
C LEU A 92 13.44 2.79 -19.66
N THR A 93 12.82 1.62 -19.70
CA THR A 93 12.01 1.11 -20.81
C THR A 93 10.62 1.72 -20.79
N ASP A 94 9.87 1.50 -21.85
CA ASP A 94 8.49 1.97 -21.97
C ASP A 94 7.57 1.39 -20.88
N ILE A 95 7.87 0.17 -20.39
CA ILE A 95 7.13 -0.48 -19.29
C ILE A 95 7.33 0.30 -17.99
N GLU A 96 8.57 0.66 -17.67
CA GLU A 96 8.89 1.40 -16.45
C GLU A 96 8.35 2.84 -16.49
N LEU A 97 8.42 3.50 -17.66
CA LEU A 97 7.83 4.82 -17.85
C LEU A 97 6.29 4.77 -17.78
N PHE A 98 5.69 3.70 -18.31
CA PHE A 98 4.27 3.41 -18.14
C PHE A 98 3.90 3.27 -16.65
N GLU A 99 4.66 2.48 -15.89
CA GLU A 99 4.41 2.26 -14.47
C GLU A 99 4.44 3.57 -13.67
N ILE A 100 5.41 4.45 -13.95
CA ILE A 100 5.52 5.77 -13.33
C ILE A 100 4.30 6.62 -13.69
N LYS A 101 3.92 6.68 -14.98
CA LYS A 101 2.75 7.46 -15.44
C LYS A 101 1.46 6.96 -14.80
N HIS A 102 1.23 5.65 -14.84
CA HIS A 102 0.05 5.02 -14.27
C HIS A 102 -0.04 5.27 -12.77
N PHE A 103 1.06 5.10 -12.04
CA PHE A 103 1.11 5.38 -10.62
C PHE A 103 0.88 6.86 -10.30
N ALA A 104 1.47 7.79 -11.05
CA ALA A 104 1.26 9.22 -10.83
C ALA A 104 -0.22 9.60 -10.98
N LEU A 105 -0.89 9.13 -12.04
CA LEU A 105 -2.33 9.35 -12.24
C LEU A 105 -3.17 8.75 -11.09
N LEU A 106 -2.83 7.54 -10.65
CA LEU A 106 -3.49 6.89 -9.52
C LEU A 106 -3.29 7.69 -8.23
N ALA A 107 -2.08 8.14 -7.96
CA ALA A 107 -1.72 8.88 -6.75
C ALA A 107 -2.43 10.23 -6.66
N GLU A 108 -2.58 10.96 -7.79
CA GLU A 108 -3.39 12.17 -7.85
C GLU A 108 -4.85 11.89 -7.50
N SER A 109 -5.44 10.85 -8.12
CA SER A 109 -6.83 10.46 -7.85
C SER A 109 -7.03 10.05 -6.38
N VAL A 110 -6.11 9.29 -5.80
CA VAL A 110 -6.16 8.91 -4.38
C VAL A 110 -6.00 10.13 -3.48
N ARG A 111 -5.13 11.09 -3.82
CA ARG A 111 -4.95 12.33 -3.05
C ARG A 111 -6.23 13.17 -3.03
N GLU A 112 -6.89 13.33 -4.17
CA GLU A 112 -8.16 14.07 -4.26
C GLU A 112 -9.24 13.43 -3.38
N LEU A 113 -9.39 12.10 -3.47
CA LEU A 113 -10.33 11.35 -2.62
C LEU A 113 -9.98 11.45 -1.14
N ALA A 114 -8.70 11.35 -0.78
CA ALA A 114 -8.23 11.52 0.58
C ALA A 114 -8.52 12.93 1.12
N GLY A 115 -8.41 13.95 0.28
CA GLY A 115 -8.78 15.33 0.61
C GLY A 115 -10.28 15.49 0.87
N GLN A 116 -11.14 14.89 0.03
CA GLN A 116 -12.59 14.91 0.20
C GLN A 116 -13.03 14.17 1.47
N LEU A 117 -12.37 13.05 1.78
CA LEU A 117 -12.57 12.27 3.01
C LEU A 117 -11.88 12.89 4.24
N LYS A 118 -11.20 14.02 4.09
CA LYS A 118 -10.47 14.75 5.16
C LYS A 118 -9.45 13.87 5.91
N ILE A 119 -8.74 13.01 5.18
CA ILE A 119 -7.73 12.11 5.75
C ILE A 119 -6.47 12.91 6.10
N SER A 120 -6.18 13.05 7.40
CA SER A 120 -5.06 13.86 7.91
C SER A 120 -3.72 13.10 7.95
N PHE A 121 -3.75 11.78 8.14
CA PHE A 121 -2.56 10.97 8.40
C PHE A 121 -1.78 10.53 7.15
N ALA A 122 -2.32 10.80 5.96
CA ALA A 122 -1.74 10.42 4.67
C ALA A 122 -1.52 11.64 3.77
N ALA A 123 -0.45 12.40 4.03
CA ALA A 123 -0.04 13.51 3.18
C ALA A 123 0.64 13.01 1.89
N ILE A 124 -0.16 12.78 0.85
CA ILE A 124 0.32 12.35 -0.48
C ILE A 124 0.85 13.58 -1.25
N PRO A 125 2.11 13.55 -1.74
CA PRO A 125 2.68 14.67 -2.47
C PRO A 125 2.02 14.86 -3.84
N VAL A 126 2.16 16.06 -4.40
CA VAL A 126 1.67 16.38 -5.75
C VAL A 126 2.65 15.88 -6.81
N LEU A 127 2.14 15.13 -7.77
CA LEU A 127 2.87 14.49 -8.86
C LEU A 127 2.45 14.99 -10.25
N GLU A 128 1.63 16.05 -10.35
CA GLU A 128 1.17 16.62 -11.63
C GLU A 128 2.30 16.88 -12.64
N LYS A 129 3.45 17.38 -12.17
CA LYS A 129 4.63 17.61 -13.02
C LYS A 129 5.14 16.33 -13.69
N ILE A 130 5.03 15.18 -13.02
CA ILE A 130 5.44 13.88 -13.57
C ILE A 130 4.48 13.46 -14.68
N ILE A 131 3.18 13.71 -14.50
CA ILE A 131 2.15 13.45 -15.50
C ILE A 131 2.39 14.32 -16.72
N ASP A 132 2.64 15.62 -16.54
CA ASP A 132 2.92 16.55 -17.64
C ASP A 132 4.16 16.13 -18.46
N ILE A 133 5.21 15.60 -17.81
CA ILE A 133 6.40 15.08 -18.50
C ILE A 133 6.08 13.84 -19.34
N LEU A 134 5.25 12.93 -18.83
CA LEU A 134 4.94 11.63 -19.45
C LEU A 134 3.69 11.63 -20.34
N ASP A 135 2.94 12.73 -20.36
CA ASP A 135 1.71 12.91 -21.11
C ASP A 135 1.64 14.29 -21.79
N PRO A 136 2.52 14.58 -22.76
CA PRO A 136 2.60 15.90 -23.39
C PRO A 136 1.32 16.27 -24.16
N GLU A 137 0.48 15.28 -24.48
CA GLU A 137 -0.82 15.46 -25.14
C GLU A 137 -1.98 15.67 -24.16
N LYS A 138 -1.75 15.55 -22.84
CA LYS A 138 -2.74 15.74 -21.76
C LYS A 138 -3.99 14.88 -21.89
N LYS A 139 -3.86 13.69 -22.48
CA LYS A 139 -4.97 12.73 -22.62
C LYS A 139 -5.36 12.11 -21.29
N ARG A 140 -4.46 12.10 -20.30
CA ARG A 140 -4.59 11.47 -18.97
C ARG A 140 -5.00 9.99 -19.04
N ILE A 141 -4.54 9.31 -20.10
CA ILE A 141 -4.77 7.89 -20.32
C ILE A 141 -3.59 7.11 -19.72
N PRO A 142 -3.84 6.00 -18.98
CA PRO A 142 -2.78 5.14 -18.44
C PRO A 142 -2.21 4.25 -19.54
N HIS A 143 -1.59 4.86 -20.55
CA HIS A 143 -0.82 4.23 -21.61
C HIS A 143 0.40 5.10 -21.85
N PHE A 144 1.53 4.48 -22.17
CA PHE A 144 2.75 5.19 -22.50
C PHE A 144 3.35 4.62 -23.77
N TYR A 145 3.70 5.53 -24.67
CA TYR A 145 4.59 5.29 -25.80
C TYR A 145 5.36 6.59 -26.03
N VAL A 146 6.47 6.52 -26.76
CA VAL A 146 7.19 7.73 -27.15
C VAL A 146 6.34 8.50 -28.16
N TYR A 147 5.60 9.51 -27.69
CA TYR A 147 4.74 10.38 -28.50
C TYR A 147 5.56 11.19 -29.50
N ASP A 148 4.99 11.43 -30.69
CA ASP A 148 5.57 12.30 -31.73
C ASP A 148 5.84 13.72 -31.21
N ARG A 149 5.04 14.15 -30.23
CA ARG A 149 5.17 15.45 -29.57
C ARG A 149 6.49 15.64 -28.82
N TYR A 150 7.18 14.55 -28.45
CA TYR A 150 8.50 14.66 -27.83
C TYR A 150 9.59 15.09 -28.83
N SER A 151 9.45 14.77 -30.12
CA SER A 151 10.44 15.12 -31.13
C SER A 151 9.83 15.20 -32.54
N PRO A 152 9.85 16.37 -33.20
CA PRO A 152 9.39 16.50 -34.59
C PRO A 152 10.23 15.65 -35.56
N ALA A 153 11.50 15.40 -35.23
CA ALA A 153 12.35 14.51 -36.02
C ALA A 153 11.87 13.04 -35.96
N LEU A 154 11.35 12.58 -34.82
CA LEU A 154 10.78 11.23 -34.70
C LEU A 154 9.49 11.10 -35.51
N ALA A 155 8.65 12.12 -35.48
CA ALA A 155 7.43 12.18 -36.27
C ALA A 155 7.71 12.10 -37.78
N ALA A 156 8.75 12.81 -38.24
CA ALA A 156 9.19 12.77 -39.63
C ALA A 156 9.68 11.37 -40.03
N LEU A 157 10.50 10.72 -39.18
CA LEU A 157 10.99 9.35 -39.41
C LEU A 157 9.85 8.32 -39.44
N ARG A 158 8.87 8.41 -38.55
CA ARG A 158 7.68 7.51 -38.56
C ARG A 158 6.82 7.71 -39.81
N THR A 159 6.66 8.96 -40.25
CA THR A 159 5.96 9.27 -41.50
C THR A 159 6.70 8.71 -42.71
N GLN A 160 8.03 8.81 -42.72
CA GLN A 160 8.88 8.23 -43.76
C GLN A 160 8.74 6.70 -43.79
N LEU A 161 8.81 6.02 -42.64
CA LEU A 161 8.61 4.57 -42.53
C LEU A 161 7.22 4.13 -43.03
N SER A 162 6.16 4.87 -42.67
CA SER A 162 4.79 4.57 -43.13
C SER A 162 4.62 4.73 -44.65
N ARG A 163 5.38 5.63 -45.29
CA ARG A 163 5.37 5.80 -46.75
C ARG A 163 6.11 4.66 -47.45
N MET A 164 7.28 4.29 -46.92
CA MET A 164 8.11 3.21 -47.48
C MET A 164 7.41 1.84 -47.37
N SER A 165 6.64 1.60 -46.30
CA SER A 165 5.85 0.37 -46.16
C SER A 165 4.71 0.24 -47.18
N GLY A 166 4.21 1.36 -47.74
CA GLY A 166 3.17 1.36 -48.75
C GLY A 166 3.69 1.21 -50.20
N GLN A 167 5.01 1.25 -50.40
CA GLN A 167 5.66 1.26 -51.72
C GLN A 167 6.44 -0.03 -52.04
N GLU A 168 6.29 -1.10 -51.24
CA GLU A 168 7.06 -2.36 -51.38
C GLU A 168 8.59 -2.13 -51.48
N CYS A 169 9.13 -1.21 -50.66
CA CYS A 169 10.58 -0.99 -50.55
C CYS A 169 11.28 -2.22 -49.93
N ASP A 170 12.48 -2.52 -50.40
CA ASP A 170 13.34 -3.57 -49.85
C ASP A 170 13.71 -3.30 -48.38
N GLU A 171 13.87 -4.38 -47.60
CA GLU A 171 14.28 -4.31 -46.18
C GLU A 171 15.58 -3.50 -46.00
N GLN A 172 16.51 -3.56 -46.96
CA GLN A 172 17.79 -2.86 -46.90
C GLN A 172 17.65 -1.33 -46.88
N GLU A 173 16.59 -0.76 -47.44
CA GLU A 173 16.34 0.69 -47.46
C GLU A 173 15.58 1.16 -46.21
N THR A 174 14.76 0.29 -45.61
CA THR A 174 13.93 0.63 -44.44
C THR A 174 14.67 0.46 -43.12
N GLU A 175 15.60 -0.51 -43.03
CA GLU A 175 16.43 -0.77 -41.85
C GLU A 175 17.22 0.46 -41.32
N PRO A 176 17.92 1.27 -42.15
CA PRO A 176 18.65 2.44 -41.62
C PRO A 176 17.72 3.49 -41.01
N VAL A 177 16.51 3.67 -41.56
CA VAL A 177 15.52 4.63 -41.04
C VAL A 177 14.92 4.11 -39.73
N ARG A 178 14.67 2.80 -39.62
CA ARG A 178 14.25 2.14 -38.37
C ARG A 178 15.29 2.31 -37.27
N LEU A 179 16.56 2.06 -37.59
CA LEU A 179 17.66 2.23 -36.66
C LEU A 179 17.76 3.68 -36.15
N GLN A 180 17.63 4.67 -37.05
CA GLN A 180 17.60 6.08 -36.66
C GLN A 180 16.43 6.42 -35.74
N ALA A 181 15.24 5.88 -36.01
CA ALA A 181 14.07 6.08 -35.16
C ALA A 181 14.29 5.48 -33.76
N GLN A 182 14.84 4.25 -33.67
CA GLN A 182 15.16 3.60 -32.41
C GLN A 182 16.20 4.39 -31.58
N LEU A 183 17.28 4.86 -32.22
CA LEU A 183 18.29 5.69 -31.55
C LEU A 183 17.71 7.00 -31.01
N LEU A 184 16.76 7.59 -31.74
CA LEU A 184 16.08 8.80 -31.30
C LEU A 184 15.12 8.53 -30.14
N GLU A 185 14.37 7.42 -30.17
CA GLU A 185 13.54 6.97 -29.05
C GLU A 185 14.37 6.70 -27.80
N ASP A 186 15.53 6.03 -27.92
CA ASP A 186 16.47 5.81 -26.83
C ASP A 186 16.95 7.13 -26.21
N LYS A 187 17.23 8.13 -27.06
CA LYS A 187 17.61 9.48 -26.62
C LYS A 187 16.47 10.15 -25.86
N ILE A 188 15.25 10.10 -26.38
CA ILE A 188 14.07 10.66 -25.71
C ILE A 188 13.85 9.97 -24.36
N ARG A 189 13.99 8.65 -24.27
CA ARG A 189 13.90 7.93 -22.98
C ARG A 189 14.94 8.40 -21.97
N LYS A 190 16.18 8.63 -22.40
CA LYS A 190 17.24 9.20 -21.53
C LYS A 190 16.88 10.61 -21.06
N ASP A 191 16.39 11.45 -21.95
CA ASP A 191 15.97 12.82 -21.62
C ASP A 191 14.79 12.83 -20.63
N LEU A 192 13.82 11.91 -20.81
CA LEU A 192 12.70 11.72 -19.87
C LEU A 192 13.20 11.28 -18.49
N VAL A 193 14.12 10.31 -18.42
CA VAL A 193 14.73 9.88 -17.15
C VAL A 193 15.42 11.05 -16.45
N GLN A 194 16.14 11.90 -17.19
CA GLN A 194 16.79 13.07 -16.62
C GLN A 194 15.79 14.08 -16.05
N GLN A 195 14.64 14.27 -16.70
CA GLN A 195 13.57 15.13 -16.22
C GLN A 195 12.83 14.54 -15.01
N LEU A 196 12.67 13.21 -14.96
CA LEU A 196 11.97 12.50 -13.89
C LEU A 196 12.84 12.27 -12.65
N PHE A 197 14.16 12.20 -12.80
CA PHE A 197 15.11 11.91 -11.72
C PHE A 197 14.89 12.77 -10.45
N PRO A 198 14.74 14.11 -10.54
CA PRO A 198 14.49 14.95 -9.36
C PRO A 198 13.20 14.61 -8.60
N HIS A 199 12.26 13.93 -9.27
CA HIS A 199 10.96 13.57 -8.71
C HIS A 199 10.92 12.16 -8.09
N ALA A 200 12.00 11.37 -8.17
CA ALA A 200 12.07 10.03 -7.57
C ALA A 200 11.74 10.01 -6.07
N PRO A 201 12.20 10.96 -5.23
CA PRO A 201 11.84 11.00 -3.81
C PRO A 201 10.33 11.23 -3.60
N ALA A 202 9.69 12.04 -4.45
CA ALA A 202 8.26 12.30 -4.38
C ALA A 202 7.43 11.07 -4.74
N LEU A 203 7.85 10.32 -5.77
CA LEU A 203 7.25 9.03 -6.15
C LEU A 203 7.35 8.00 -5.01
N SER A 204 8.55 7.84 -4.45
CA SER A 204 8.77 6.93 -3.32
C SER A 204 7.89 7.30 -2.11
N LYS A 205 7.85 8.59 -1.76
CA LYS A 205 7.02 9.09 -0.67
C LYS A 205 5.53 8.86 -0.93
N ALA A 206 5.05 9.12 -2.15
CA ALA A 206 3.67 8.85 -2.53
C ALA A 206 3.33 7.36 -2.40
N LEU A 207 4.22 6.47 -2.89
CA LEU A 207 4.00 5.02 -2.85
C LEU A 207 3.86 4.54 -1.40
N HIS A 208 4.79 4.95 -0.52
CA HIS A 208 4.71 4.64 0.90
C HIS A 208 3.43 5.20 1.56
N LYS A 209 3.04 6.44 1.26
CA LYS A 209 1.85 7.04 1.87
C LYS A 209 0.56 6.36 1.43
N ILE A 210 0.44 5.97 0.16
CA ILE A 210 -0.73 5.25 -0.34
C ILE A 210 -0.74 3.80 0.15
N ALA A 211 0.42 3.13 0.20
CA ALA A 211 0.53 1.79 0.76
C ALA A 211 0.16 1.76 2.26
N ARG A 212 0.62 2.76 3.03
CA ARG A 212 0.23 2.94 4.43
C ARG A 212 -1.27 3.19 4.58
N LEU A 213 -1.86 4.00 3.69
CA LEU A 213 -3.30 4.28 3.68
C LEU A 213 -4.11 2.98 3.57
N ASP A 214 -3.74 2.09 2.65
CA ASP A 214 -4.35 0.76 2.48
C ASP A 214 -4.28 -0.07 3.78
N VAL A 215 -3.11 -0.11 4.43
CA VAL A 215 -2.93 -0.82 5.71
C VAL A 215 -3.81 -0.26 6.82
N VAL A 216 -3.91 1.07 6.96
CA VAL A 216 -4.72 1.70 8.01
C VAL A 216 -6.22 1.44 7.79
N PHE A 217 -6.70 1.51 6.54
CA PHE A 217 -8.09 1.16 6.24
C PHE A 217 -8.36 -0.34 6.45
N ALA A 218 -7.43 -1.22 6.11
CA ALA A 218 -7.57 -2.65 6.38
C ALA A 218 -7.70 -2.94 7.89
N LYS A 219 -6.92 -2.24 8.73
CA LYS A 219 -7.05 -2.31 10.20
C LYS A 219 -8.43 -1.82 10.65
N ALA A 220 -8.89 -0.67 10.15
CA ALA A 220 -10.19 -0.11 10.50
C ALA A 220 -11.36 -1.04 10.14
N LEU A 221 -11.31 -1.68 8.96
CA LEU A 221 -12.30 -2.69 8.56
C LEU A 221 -12.26 -3.92 9.48
N GLN A 222 -11.06 -4.41 9.81
CA GLN A 222 -10.89 -5.54 10.72
C GLN A 222 -11.45 -5.25 12.12
N VAL A 223 -11.30 -4.03 12.63
CA VAL A 223 -11.88 -3.62 13.92
C VAL A 223 -13.39 -3.84 13.93
N LYS A 224 -14.08 -3.43 12.85
CA LYS A 224 -15.52 -3.63 12.69
C LYS A 224 -15.90 -5.10 12.57
N GLU A 225 -15.23 -5.84 11.68
CA GLU A 225 -15.56 -7.23 11.37
C GLU A 225 -15.32 -8.18 12.55
N SER A 226 -14.25 -7.94 13.31
CA SER A 226 -13.84 -8.81 14.43
C SER A 226 -14.40 -8.37 15.78
N GLY A 227 -15.06 -7.20 15.85
CA GLY A 227 -15.56 -6.61 17.10
C GLY A 227 -14.42 -6.27 18.05
N LEU A 228 -13.37 -5.63 17.54
CA LEU A 228 -12.24 -5.16 18.33
C LEU A 228 -12.53 -3.75 18.89
N CYS A 229 -11.71 -3.31 19.84
CA CYS A 229 -11.80 -1.97 20.41
C CYS A 229 -10.43 -1.28 20.38
N ARG A 230 -10.46 0.05 20.54
CA ARG A 230 -9.26 0.85 20.77
C ARG A 230 -8.80 0.63 22.23
N PRO A 231 -7.60 0.10 22.49
CA PRO A 231 -7.07 -0.03 23.84
C PRO A 231 -6.57 1.32 24.39
N SER A 232 -6.46 1.41 25.72
CA SER A 232 -5.78 2.50 26.42
C SER A 232 -4.40 2.04 26.90
N VAL A 233 -3.38 2.90 26.78
CA VAL A 233 -2.02 2.61 27.27
C VAL A 233 -1.89 3.04 28.74
N ASP A 234 -1.56 2.09 29.61
CA ASP A 234 -1.37 2.27 31.05
C ASP A 234 -0.01 1.70 31.48
N ASP A 235 0.69 2.40 32.38
CA ASP A 235 2.05 2.04 32.81
C ASP A 235 2.08 1.14 34.07
N GLN A 236 0.97 0.98 34.77
CA GLN A 236 0.91 0.31 36.08
C GLN A 236 0.24 -1.06 36.03
N ARG A 237 -0.71 -1.28 35.12
CA ARG A 237 -1.42 -2.56 35.02
C ARG A 237 -1.85 -2.88 33.60
N THR A 238 -1.95 -4.17 33.30
CA THR A 238 -2.58 -4.65 32.08
C THR A 238 -3.92 -5.27 32.43
N ALA A 239 -5.01 -4.73 31.90
CA ALA A 239 -6.36 -5.24 32.16
C ALA A 239 -7.12 -5.47 30.84
N TYR A 240 -7.79 -6.60 30.74
CA TYR A 240 -8.65 -6.94 29.61
C TYR A 240 -10.03 -7.34 30.15
N THR A 241 -11.07 -6.83 29.49
CA THR A 241 -12.47 -7.20 29.73
C THR A 241 -12.98 -7.91 28.49
N ALA A 242 -13.68 -9.03 28.70
CA ALA A 242 -14.17 -9.92 27.65
C ALA A 242 -13.07 -10.33 26.64
N LEU A 243 -11.86 -10.66 27.13
CA LEU A 243 -10.75 -11.06 26.27
C LEU A 243 -11.10 -12.34 25.52
N PHE A 244 -10.82 -12.37 24.22
CA PHE A 244 -10.98 -13.54 23.38
C PHE A 244 -9.80 -13.75 22.44
N HIS A 245 -9.55 -15.00 22.06
CA HIS A 245 -8.57 -15.32 21.01
C HIS A 245 -9.28 -15.35 19.65
N PRO A 246 -9.00 -14.42 18.71
CA PRO A 246 -9.77 -14.29 17.46
C PRO A 246 -9.80 -15.58 16.62
N GLU A 247 -8.65 -16.22 16.42
CA GLU A 247 -8.55 -17.48 15.66
C GLU A 247 -9.38 -18.62 16.27
N ILE A 248 -9.26 -18.84 17.58
CA ILE A 248 -9.97 -19.92 18.29
C ILE A 248 -11.47 -19.63 18.34
N ARG A 249 -11.87 -18.37 18.56
CA ARG A 249 -13.27 -17.95 18.52
C ARG A 249 -13.90 -18.25 17.16
N ASN A 250 -13.20 -17.94 16.08
CA ASN A 250 -13.71 -18.22 14.73
C ASN A 250 -13.73 -19.72 14.41
N LEU A 251 -12.73 -20.48 14.88
CA LEU A 251 -12.73 -21.95 14.77
C LEU A 251 -13.92 -22.58 15.50
N LEU A 252 -14.20 -22.17 16.74
CA LEU A 252 -15.33 -22.66 17.54
C LEU A 252 -16.66 -22.30 16.90
N ARG A 253 -16.80 -21.06 16.39
CA ARG A 253 -18.00 -20.62 15.67
C ARG A 253 -18.29 -21.49 14.45
N GLY A 254 -17.26 -21.89 13.71
CA GLY A 254 -17.37 -22.84 12.60
C GLY A 254 -17.80 -24.25 13.02
N GLN A 255 -17.66 -24.60 14.30
CA GLN A 255 -18.13 -25.84 14.91
C GLN A 255 -19.47 -25.67 15.65
N HIS A 256 -20.16 -24.53 15.48
CA HIS A 256 -21.37 -24.18 16.23
C HIS A 256 -21.17 -24.19 17.75
N LYS A 257 -19.97 -23.81 18.21
CA LYS A 257 -19.61 -23.64 19.62
C LYS A 257 -19.27 -22.18 19.91
N ASP A 258 -19.49 -21.79 21.15
CA ASP A 258 -19.16 -20.45 21.61
C ASP A 258 -17.79 -20.41 22.31
N PHE A 259 -17.06 -19.33 22.09
CA PHE A 259 -15.88 -19.01 22.88
C PHE A 259 -16.32 -18.24 24.13
N GLN A 260 -15.91 -18.70 25.31
CA GLN A 260 -16.16 -17.99 26.57
C GLN A 260 -15.12 -16.87 26.75
N PRO A 261 -15.51 -15.58 26.70
CA PRO A 261 -14.58 -14.49 26.98
C PRO A 261 -14.16 -14.48 28.45
N VAL A 262 -12.95 -13.97 28.72
CA VAL A 262 -12.35 -13.96 30.05
C VAL A 262 -11.91 -12.55 30.44
N ASP A 263 -12.23 -12.13 31.66
CA ASP A 263 -11.68 -10.92 32.24
C ASP A 263 -10.37 -11.26 32.97
N ILE A 264 -9.33 -10.46 32.75
CA ILE A 264 -8.05 -10.65 33.43
C ILE A 264 -7.39 -9.32 33.72
N THR A 265 -6.86 -9.18 34.94
CA THR A 265 -5.95 -8.11 35.32
C THR A 265 -4.60 -8.73 35.67
N VAL A 266 -3.57 -8.33 34.95
CA VAL A 266 -2.18 -8.74 35.17
C VAL A 266 -1.45 -7.56 35.82
N PRO A 267 -1.19 -7.62 37.14
CA PRO A 267 -0.39 -6.62 37.82
C PRO A 267 1.10 -6.78 37.48
N MET A 268 1.95 -5.83 37.92
CA MET A 268 3.40 -5.92 37.70
C MET A 268 4.07 -7.08 38.45
N GLN A 269 3.42 -7.62 39.49
CA GLN A 269 3.92 -8.77 40.23
C GLN A 269 3.66 -10.10 39.48
N PRO A 270 4.50 -11.14 39.72
CA PRO A 270 4.25 -12.46 39.15
C PRO A 270 2.85 -12.98 39.46
N THR A 271 2.11 -13.35 38.42
CA THR A 271 0.73 -13.84 38.52
C THR A 271 0.70 -15.35 38.28
N VAL A 272 0.19 -16.11 39.25
CA VAL A 272 0.06 -17.57 39.15
C VAL A 272 -1.37 -17.94 38.74
N ILE A 273 -1.51 -18.69 37.65
CA ILE A 273 -2.81 -19.18 37.16
C ILE A 273 -2.89 -20.69 37.41
N THR A 274 -3.73 -21.09 38.37
CA THR A 274 -3.98 -22.49 38.72
C THR A 274 -5.29 -23.01 38.13
N GLY A 275 -5.39 -24.32 37.91
CA GLY A 275 -6.64 -24.96 37.47
C GLY A 275 -6.39 -26.30 36.77
N ALA A 276 -7.45 -27.08 36.55
CA ALA A 276 -7.37 -28.39 35.89
C ALA A 276 -6.75 -28.32 34.48
N ASN A 277 -6.21 -29.43 33.97
CA ASN A 277 -5.76 -29.50 32.58
C ASN A 277 -6.94 -29.24 31.62
N MET A 278 -6.66 -28.72 30.42
CA MET A 278 -7.65 -28.38 29.38
C MET A 278 -8.68 -27.29 29.75
N SER A 279 -8.55 -26.62 30.90
CA SER A 279 -9.39 -25.47 31.31
C SER A 279 -9.12 -24.16 30.57
N GLY A 280 -8.35 -24.18 29.46
CA GLY A 280 -8.08 -22.98 28.67
C GLY A 280 -6.95 -22.06 29.18
N LYS A 281 -6.23 -22.43 30.25
CA LYS A 281 -5.10 -21.61 30.79
C LYS A 281 -4.08 -21.17 29.73
N SER A 282 -3.65 -22.08 28.86
CA SER A 282 -2.70 -21.77 27.79
C SER A 282 -3.30 -20.85 26.72
N VAL A 283 -4.61 -20.97 26.45
CA VAL A 283 -5.32 -20.08 25.51
C VAL A 283 -5.41 -18.68 26.10
N LEU A 284 -5.69 -18.55 27.40
CA LEU A 284 -5.72 -17.27 28.09
C LEU A 284 -4.38 -16.53 27.97
N LEU A 285 -3.26 -17.18 28.31
CA LEU A 285 -1.93 -16.56 28.21
C LEU A 285 -1.57 -16.16 26.77
N LYS A 286 -1.92 -17.00 25.79
CA LYS A 286 -1.75 -16.66 24.36
C LYS A 286 -2.61 -15.47 23.94
N SER A 287 -3.83 -15.36 24.47
CA SER A 287 -4.74 -14.25 24.19
C SER A 287 -4.21 -12.93 24.75
N VAL A 288 -3.66 -12.95 25.98
CA VAL A 288 -3.01 -11.78 26.58
C VAL A 288 -1.81 -11.33 25.76
N ALA A 289 -0.92 -12.27 25.40
CA ALA A 289 0.24 -11.97 24.55
C ALA A 289 -0.17 -11.40 23.19
N LEU A 290 -1.20 -11.98 22.56
CA LEU A 290 -1.72 -11.51 21.27
C LEU A 290 -2.35 -10.11 21.38
N ALA A 291 -3.17 -9.85 22.39
CA ALA A 291 -3.80 -8.54 22.58
C ALA A 291 -2.76 -7.45 22.83
N GLN A 292 -1.76 -7.72 23.67
CA GLN A 292 -0.62 -6.83 23.88
C GLN A 292 0.14 -6.58 22.56
N THR A 293 0.36 -7.63 21.78
CA THR A 293 1.04 -7.53 20.48
C THR A 293 0.26 -6.69 19.48
N MET A 294 -1.07 -6.81 19.43
CA MET A 294 -1.92 -6.07 18.50
C MET A 294 -2.01 -4.57 18.84
N MET A 295 -1.83 -4.21 20.11
CA MET A 295 -1.73 -2.82 20.54
C MET A 295 -0.43 -2.17 20.05
N GLN A 296 0.66 -2.94 19.99
CA GLN A 296 2.00 -2.53 19.59
C GLN A 296 2.20 -2.58 18.06
#